data_AF-A0A1X9MFE1-F1
#
_entry.id   AF-A0A1X9MFE1-F1
#
_cell.length_a   1.000
_cell.length_b   1.000
_cell.length_c   1.000
_cell.angle_alpha   90.00
_cell.angle_beta   90.00
_cell.angle_gamma   90.00
#
_symmetry.space_group_name_H-M   'P 1'
#
loop_
_entity.id
_entity.type
_entity.pdbx_description
1 polymer ?
#
loop_
_entity_poly.entity_id
_entity_poly.type
_entity_poly.pdbx_seq_one_letter_code
_entity_poly.pdbx_strand_id
1 'polypeptide(L)' 'MFYIKAQLTDDIQINVDIYEDQIFTKCPDCEVEIQADNDLLISVLKDGDLSSTSIICEQCTRTRKKNGKKL' A
#
# COMPACT_ATOMS: atom_id res chain seq x y z
N MET A 1 11.48 16.05 0.45
CA MET A 1 11.43 15.23 1.66
C MET A 1 10.00 15.22 2.15
N PHE A 2 9.35 14.06 2.07
CA PHE A 2 7.98 13.88 2.53
C PHE A 2 8.05 13.21 3.89
N TYR A 3 7.20 13.65 4.82
CA TYR A 3 7.16 13.12 6.18
C TYR A 3 5.72 12.99 6.63
N ILE A 4 5.45 12.01 7.49
CA ILE A 4 4.13 11.82 8.10
C ILE A 4 4.16 12.52 9.47
N LYS A 5 3.15 13.35 9.74
CA LYS A 5 2.84 13.82 11.09
C LYS A 5 1.80 12.88 11.68
N ALA A 6 2.20 12.06 12.63
CA ALA A 6 1.28 11.24 13.41
C ALA A 6 1.23 11.78 14.85
N GLN A 7 0.03 12.09 15.34
CA GLN A 7 -0.21 12.37 16.76
C GLN A 7 -0.47 11.03 17.46
N LEU A 8 0.33 10.73 18.49
CA LEU A 8 0.10 9.57 19.36
C LEU A 8 -0.82 9.94 20.53
N THR A 9 -0.71 11.19 21.01
CA THR A 9 -1.53 11.84 22.04
C THR A 9 -1.58 13.35 21.75
N ASP A 10 -2.39 14.11 22.49
CA ASP A 10 -2.55 15.56 22.29
C ASP A 10 -1.23 16.36 22.39
N ASP A 11 -0.22 15.81 23.09
CA ASP A 11 1.03 16.50 23.39
C ASP A 11 2.27 15.96 22.64
N ILE A 12 2.14 14.84 21.90
CA ILE A 12 3.30 14.18 21.27
C ILE A 12 3.09 14.02 19.76
N GLN A 13 3.94 14.72 19.00
CA GLN A 13 4.03 14.62 17.55
C GLN A 13 5.30 13.86 17.13
N ILE A 14 5.13 12.86 16.28
CA ILE A 14 6.24 12.17 15.62
C ILE A 14 6.33 12.64 14.16
N ASN A 15 7.54 12.97 13.73
CA ASN A 15 7.87 13.24 12.33
C ASN A 15 8.84 12.14 11.85
N VAL A 16 8.45 11.41 10.81
CA VAL A 16 9.29 10.38 10.17
C VAL A 16 9.37 10.69 8.69
N ASP A 17 10.60 10.77 8.18
CA ASP A 17 10.86 10.88 6.75
C ASP A 17 10.53 9.56 6.07
N ILE A 18 9.84 9.64 4.94
CA ILE A 18 9.52 8.47 4.13
C ILE A 18 10.56 8.31 3.04
N TYR A 19 11.11 7.10 2.95
CA TYR A 19 11.95 6.65 1.85
C TYR A 19 11.21 5.63 0.98
N GLU A 20 11.67 5.46 -0.26
CA GLU A 20 11.02 4.64 -1.30
C GLU A 20 10.82 3.18 -0.91
N ASP A 21 11.63 2.66 0.00
CA ASP A 21 11.61 1.29 0.46
C ASP A 21 10.82 1.08 1.77
N GLN A 22 10.26 2.14 2.34
CA GLN A 22 9.61 2.11 3.66
C GLN A 22 8.08 2.11 3.62
N ILE A 23 7.48 1.98 2.44
CA ILE A 23 6.02 1.95 2.28
C ILE A 23 5.58 0.49 2.10
N PHE A 24 4.63 0.07 2.93
CA PHE A 24 4.10 -1.30 2.93
C PHE A 24 2.58 -1.27 2.94
N THR A 25 1.97 -2.27 2.33
CA THR A 25 0.53 -2.53 2.38
C THR A 25 0.27 -4.02 2.56
N LYS A 26 -0.99 -4.42 2.77
CA LYS A 26 -1.38 -5.81 2.94
C LYS A 26 -2.35 -6.24 1.86
N CYS A 27 -2.14 -7.45 1.34
CA CYS A 27 -3.09 -8.07 0.43
C CYS A 27 -4.43 -8.30 1.16
N PRO A 28 -5.57 -7.83 0.64
CA PRO A 28 -6.87 -8.01 1.30
C PRO A 28 -7.35 -9.47 1.31
N ASP A 29 -6.77 -10.33 0.46
CA ASP A 29 -7.20 -11.73 0.33
C ASP A 29 -6.45 -12.68 1.28
N CYS A 30 -5.19 -12.38 1.61
CA CYS A 30 -4.33 -13.29 2.38
C CYS A 30 -3.45 -12.60 3.42
N GLU A 31 -3.58 -11.29 3.59
CA GLU A 31 -2.88 -10.44 4.58
C GLU A 31 -1.35 -10.41 4.45
N VAL A 32 -0.77 -11.01 3.41
CA VAL A 32 0.66 -10.93 3.16
C VAL A 32 1.07 -9.48 2.96
N GLU A 33 2.17 -9.09 3.61
CA GLU A 33 2.76 -7.78 3.47
C GLU A 33 3.42 -7.65 2.09
N ILE A 34 3.23 -6.49 1.47
CA ILE A 34 3.75 -6.14 0.16
C ILE A 34 4.48 -4.81 0.34
N GLN A 35 5.76 -4.80 -0.01
CA GLN A 35 6.50 -3.55 -0.14
C GLN A 35 6.00 -2.80 -1.38
N ALA A 36 5.60 -1.55 -1.20
CA ALA A 36 5.14 -0.69 -2.28
C ALA A 36 6.32 0.12 -2.82
N ASP A 37 6.94 -0.39 -3.88
CA ASP A 37 8.00 0.31 -4.61
C ASP A 37 7.46 1.53 -5.38
N ASN A 38 8.39 2.30 -5.95
CA ASN A 38 8.06 3.51 -6.70
C ASN A 38 7.11 3.23 -7.88
N ASP A 39 7.29 2.12 -8.60
CA ASP A 39 6.46 1.81 -9.76
C ASP A 39 5.02 1.49 -9.34
N LEU A 40 4.85 0.72 -8.26
CA LEU A 40 3.55 0.45 -7.68
C LEU A 40 2.87 1.74 -7.21
N LEU A 41 3.59 2.61 -6.49
CA LEU A 41 3.05 3.88 -6.00
C LEU A 41 2.64 4.80 -7.14
N ILE A 42 3.46 4.91 -8.19
CA ILE A 42 3.12 5.68 -9.39
C ILE A 42 1.85 5.13 -10.04
N SER A 43 1.72 3.80 -10.13
CA SER A 43 0.52 3.18 -10.71
C SER A 43 -0.74 3.48 -9.89
N VAL A 44 -0.66 3.42 -8.57
CA VAL A 44 -1.78 3.72 -7.67
C VAL A 44 -2.19 5.18 -7.77
N LEU A 45 -1.23 6.10 -7.72
CA LEU A 45 -1.51 7.54 -7.72
C LEU A 45 -1.94 8.06 -9.11
N LYS A 46 -1.66 7.33 -10.17
CA LYS A 46 -2.07 7.69 -11.53
C LYS A 46 -3.58 7.49 -11.75
N ASP A 47 -4.11 6.36 -11.28
CA ASP A 47 -5.48 5.92 -11.56
C ASP A 47 -6.38 5.84 -10.31
N GLY A 48 -5.85 6.16 -9.12
CA GLY A 48 -6.55 6.06 -7.83
C GLY A 48 -5.91 6.88 -6.71
N ASP A 49 -6.03 6.38 -5.49
CA ASP A 49 -5.50 7.04 -4.28
C ASP A 49 -5.02 6.03 -3.22
N LEU A 50 -4.30 6.48 -2.19
CA LEU A 50 -3.76 5.62 -1.13
C LEU A 50 -4.80 5.14 -0.10
N SER A 51 -6.01 5.69 -0.13
CA SER A 51 -7.07 5.44 0.87
C SER A 51 -8.13 4.44 0.41
N SER A 52 -8.37 4.35 -0.90
CA SER A 52 -9.43 3.57 -1.52
C SER A 52 -8.92 2.49 -2.49
N THR A 53 -7.63 2.51 -2.82
CA THR A 53 -7.00 1.49 -3.67
C THR A 53 -6.49 0.32 -2.84
N SER A 54 -6.85 -0.90 -3.25
CA SER A 54 -6.33 -2.13 -2.66
C SER A 54 -5.32 -2.81 -3.60
N ILE A 55 -4.19 -3.26 -3.05
CA ILE A 55 -3.17 -4.01 -3.80
C ILE A 55 -3.33 -5.51 -3.51
N ILE A 56 -3.45 -6.31 -4.57
CA ILE A 56 -3.57 -7.76 -4.47
C ILE A 56 -2.21 -8.37 -4.81
N CYS A 57 -1.70 -9.26 -3.94
CA CYS A 57 -0.41 -9.93 -4.19
C CYS A 57 -0.46 -10.81 -5.45
N GLU A 58 0.72 -11.13 -5.98
CA GLU A 58 0.85 -11.93 -7.19
C GLU A 58 0.15 -13.30 -7.06
N GLN A 59 0.29 -13.95 -5.91
CA GLN A 59 -0.34 -15.24 -5.64
C GLN A 59 -1.87 -15.15 -5.71
N CYS A 60 -2.48 -14.17 -5.04
CA CYS A 60 -3.93 -14.00 -5.05
C CYS A 60 -4.43 -13.54 -6.42
N THR A 61 -3.65 -12.75 -7.16
CA THR A 61 -3.95 -12.39 -8.55
C THR A 61 -4.03 -13.65 -9.43
N ARG A 62 -3.04 -14.55 -9.32
CA ARG A 62 -3.05 -15.84 -10.05
C ARG A 62 -4.26 -16.69 -9.65
N THR A 63 -4.61 -16.74 -8.37
CA THR A 63 -5.79 -17.47 -7.87
C THR A 63 -7.11 -16.90 -8.39
N ARG A 64 -7.29 -15.57 -8.38
CA ARG A 64 -8.49 -14.90 -8.94
C ARG A 64 -8.68 -15.20 -10.42
N LYS A 65 -7.59 -15.12 -11.21
CA LYS A 65 -7.59 -15.46 -12.65
C LYS A 65 -8.03 -16.90 -12.90
N LYS A 66 -7.49 -17.87 -12.15
CA LYS A 66 -7.87 -19.29 -12.25
C LYS A 66 -9.34 -19.53 -11.93
N ASN A 67 -9.88 -18.78 -10.97
CA ASN A 67 -11.27 -18.90 -10.52
C ASN A 67 -12.27 -18.09 -11.36
N GLY A 68 -11.85 -17.47 -12.48
CA GLY A 68 -12.71 -16.67 -13.35
C GLY A 68 -13.26 -15.39 -12.70
N LYS A 69 -12.69 -14.94 -11.57
CA LYS A 69 -13.06 -13.67 -10.95
C LYS A 69 -12.48 -12.52 -11.79
N LYS A 70 -13.30 -11.53 -12.14
CA LYS A 70 -12.81 -10.27 -12.72
C LYS A 70 -11.89 -9.59 -11.70
N LEU A 71 -10.73 -9.16 -12.19
CA LEU A 71 -9.78 -8.29 -11.48
C LEU A 71 -10.24 -6.85 -11.64
#